data_AF-A0A937TB35-F1
#
_entry.id   AF-A0A937TB35-F1
#
_cell.length_a   1.000
_cell.length_b   1.000
_cell.length_c   1.000
_cell.angle_alpha   90.00
_cell.angle_beta   90.00
_cell.angle_gamma   90.00
#
_symmetry.space_group_name_H-M   'P 1'
#
loop_
_entity.id
_entity.type
_entity.pdbx_description
1 polymer ?
#
loop_
_entity_poly.entity_id
_entity_poly.type
_entity_poly.pdbx_seq_one_letter_code
_entity_poly.pdbx_strand_id
1 'polypeptide(L)'
;MARPDQHIFYDTNKVSRAEQNRLLRKAHSICSHWWFDKLDCSESWMRQKVDGVSFEEAMAHFGERSLMNVIHRRGHIPLDEPHLEVGFRSMEMPVDYFLWIVVPLDRADEIRKGLEEKN
;
A
#
# COMPACT_ATOMS: atom_id res chain seq x y z
N MET A 1 -13.35 -22.36 -3.11
CA MET A 1 -11.97 -22.58 -2.61
C MET A 1 -11.05 -21.65 -3.38
N ALA A 2 -10.47 -20.63 -2.74
CA ALA A 2 -9.46 -19.79 -3.37
C ALA A 2 -8.22 -20.64 -3.70
N ARG A 3 -7.63 -20.43 -4.88
CA ARG A 3 -6.40 -21.13 -5.26
C ARG A 3 -5.29 -20.73 -4.27
N PRO A 4 -4.45 -21.67 -3.81
CA PRO A 4 -3.44 -21.42 -2.77
C PRO A 4 -2.47 -20.27 -3.11
N ASP A 5 -2.39 -19.88 -4.38
CA ASP A 5 -1.43 -18.89 -4.91
C ASP A 5 -2.04 -17.49 -5.12
N GLN A 6 -3.33 -17.31 -4.80
CA GLN A 6 -4.03 -16.05 -5.08
C GLN A 6 -3.82 -15.02 -3.95
N HIS A 7 -3.47 -13.79 -4.33
CA HIS A 7 -3.45 -12.66 -3.40
C HIS A 7 -4.84 -12.41 -2.80
N ILE A 8 -4.89 -12.07 -1.51
CA ILE A 8 -6.13 -11.66 -0.86
C ILE A 8 -6.15 -10.14 -0.81
N PHE A 9 -7.16 -9.52 -1.40
CA PHE A 9 -7.35 -8.08 -1.35
C PHE A 9 -8.37 -7.76 -0.26
N TYR A 10 -8.09 -6.79 0.58
CA TYR A 10 -9.04 -6.33 1.60
C TYR A 10 -9.83 -5.11 1.12
N ASP A 11 -11.09 -5.01 1.51
CA ASP A 11 -11.96 -3.88 1.22
C ASP A 11 -11.65 -2.70 2.14
N THR A 12 -11.07 -1.66 1.55
CA THR A 12 -10.72 -0.39 2.19
C THR A 12 -11.76 0.70 1.92
N ASN A 13 -12.78 0.45 1.10
CA ASN A 13 -13.76 1.47 0.67
C ASN A 13 -14.68 1.92 1.81
N LYS A 14 -14.96 1.02 2.77
CA LYS A 14 -15.79 1.32 3.95
C LYS A 14 -15.00 1.92 5.11
N VAL A 15 -13.67 2.01 4.98
CA VAL A 15 -12.78 2.54 6.02
C VAL A 15 -12.73 4.06 5.89
N SER A 16 -12.96 4.79 6.99
CA SER A 16 -12.92 6.25 6.99
C SER A 16 -11.51 6.76 6.66
N ARG A 17 -11.39 7.97 6.10
CA ARG A 17 -10.07 8.54 5.73
C ARG A 17 -9.12 8.66 6.94
N ALA A 18 -9.66 9.03 8.11
CA ALA A 18 -8.89 9.10 9.35
C ALA A 18 -8.35 7.72 9.75
N GLU A 19 -9.17 6.68 9.60
CA GLU A 19 -8.79 5.31 9.89
C GLU A 19 -7.77 4.77 8.87
N GLN A 20 -7.95 5.08 7.58
CA GLN A 20 -6.95 4.75 6.56
C GLN A 20 -5.58 5.40 6.87
N ASN A 21 -5.57 6.67 7.28
CA ASN A 21 -4.34 7.36 7.69
C ASN A 21 -3.69 6.67 8.91
N ARG A 22 -4.50 6.32 9.91
CA ARG A 22 -4.04 5.56 11.09
C ARG A 22 -3.43 4.22 10.70
N LEU A 23 -4.05 3.49 9.78
CA LEU A 23 -3.55 2.20 9.29
C LEU A 23 -2.24 2.34 8.52
N LEU A 24 -2.09 3.34 7.65
CA LEU A 24 -0.83 3.62 6.92
C LEU A 24 0.32 3.92 7.88
N ARG A 25 0.07 4.80 8.87
CA ARG A 25 1.06 5.13 9.91
C ARG A 25 1.42 3.91 10.76
N LYS A 26 0.42 3.10 11.13
CA LYS A 26 0.63 1.87 11.87
C LYS A 26 1.46 0.88 11.04
N ALA A 27 1.13 0.67 9.78
CA ALA A 27 1.86 -0.21 8.87
C ALA A 27 3.33 0.22 8.76
N HIS A 28 3.61 1.52 8.57
CA HIS A 28 4.97 2.04 8.53
C HIS A 28 5.74 1.76 9.83
N SER A 29 5.11 1.89 11.01
CA SER A 29 5.78 1.63 12.30
C SER A 29 6.18 0.17 12.55
N ILE A 30 5.59 -0.78 11.81
CA ILE A 30 5.82 -2.23 11.96
C ILE A 30 6.35 -2.86 10.65
N CYS A 31 6.73 -2.06 9.67
CA CYS A 31 7.17 -2.55 8.36
C CYS A 31 8.61 -3.07 8.40
N SER A 32 8.92 -3.99 7.50
CA SER A 32 10.29 -4.40 7.20
C SER A 32 10.92 -3.51 6.12
N HIS A 33 10.11 -3.06 5.17
CA HIS A 33 10.53 -2.16 4.10
C HIS A 33 9.37 -1.31 3.61
N TRP A 34 9.69 -0.16 3.04
CA TRP A 34 8.73 0.67 2.32
C TRP A 34 9.45 1.46 1.23
N TRP A 35 8.73 1.87 0.20
CA TRP A 35 9.25 2.76 -0.83
C TRP A 35 8.12 3.60 -1.43
N PHE A 36 8.52 4.62 -2.18
CA PHE A 36 7.64 5.57 -2.82
C PHE A 36 7.99 5.68 -4.30
N ASP A 37 6.99 5.55 -5.16
CA ASP A 37 7.14 5.68 -6.60
C ASP A 37 6.30 6.83 -7.14
N LYS A 38 6.71 7.38 -8.28
CA LYS A 38 5.90 8.26 -9.12
C LYS A 38 5.69 7.66 -10.50
N LEU A 39 4.54 7.95 -11.11
CA LEU A 39 4.27 7.71 -12.52
C LEU A 39 3.91 9.05 -13.15
N ASP A 40 4.78 9.55 -14.01
CA ASP A 40 4.54 10.72 -14.84
C ASP A 40 4.48 10.28 -16.30
N CYS A 41 3.27 10.07 -16.82
CA CYS A 41 3.06 9.59 -18.20
C CYS A 41 3.50 10.61 -19.26
N SER A 42 3.83 11.85 -18.88
CA SER A 42 4.46 12.81 -19.80
C SER A 42 5.96 12.56 -19.99
N GLU A 43 6.62 11.93 -19.01
CA GLU A 43 8.04 11.57 -19.05
C GLU A 43 8.23 10.08 -19.41
N SER A 44 7.47 9.19 -18.77
CA SER A 44 7.62 7.74 -18.88
C SER A 44 6.35 7.00 -18.50
N TRP A 45 6.09 5.89 -19.19
CA TRP A 45 5.03 4.94 -18.82
C TRP A 45 5.43 3.99 -17.69
N MET A 46 6.67 4.10 -17.19
CA MET A 46 7.18 3.28 -16.08
C MET A 46 7.17 4.06 -14.77
N ARG A 47 6.78 3.38 -13.69
CA ARG A 47 6.97 3.92 -12.33
C ARG A 47 8.45 4.13 -12.05
N GLN A 48 8.77 5.26 -11.43
CA GLN A 48 10.12 5.64 -11.01
C GLN A 48 10.14 5.73 -9.49
N LYS A 49 11.09 5.04 -8.86
CA LYS A 49 11.33 5.18 -7.42
C LYS A 49 11.81 6.59 -7.09
N VAL A 50 11.27 7.18 -6.04
CA VAL A 50 11.68 8.49 -5.52
C VAL A 50 12.58 8.26 -4.31
N ASP A 51 13.88 8.52 -4.47
CA ASP A 51 14.86 8.37 -3.39
C ASP A 51 14.90 9.62 -2.48
N GLY A 52 15.27 9.41 -1.21
CA GLY A 52 15.46 10.49 -0.24
C GLY A 52 14.18 11.09 0.35
N VAL A 53 13.00 10.55 0.00
CA VAL A 53 11.71 11.00 0.55
C VAL A 53 11.47 10.44 1.95
N SER A 54 11.03 11.29 2.86
CA SER A 54 10.57 10.88 4.19
C SER A 54 9.14 10.32 4.13
N PHE A 55 8.76 9.54 5.14
CA PHE A 55 7.42 8.99 5.21
C PHE A 55 6.33 10.08 5.27
N GLU A 56 6.59 11.19 5.96
CA GLU A 56 5.63 12.30 6.05
C GLU A 56 5.48 13.03 4.70
N GLU A 57 6.56 13.17 3.93
CA GLU A 57 6.48 13.71 2.56
C GLU A 57 5.69 12.77 1.65
N ALA A 58 5.88 11.45 1.74
CA ALA A 58 5.04 10.50 1.02
C ALA A 58 3.56 10.62 1.44
N MET A 59 3.28 10.68 2.74
CA MET A 59 1.91 10.83 3.27
C MET A 59 1.24 12.15 2.88
N ALA A 60 1.98 13.19 2.50
CA ALA A 60 1.41 14.44 1.98
C ALA A 60 0.62 14.23 0.67
N HIS A 61 0.92 13.17 -0.09
CA HIS A 61 0.19 12.78 -1.30
C HIS A 61 -1.05 11.92 -1.03
N PHE A 62 -1.34 11.61 0.25
CA PHE A 62 -2.53 10.86 0.62
C PHE A 62 -3.73 11.81 0.83
N GLY A 63 -4.36 12.19 -0.28
CA GLY A 63 -5.50 13.10 -0.34
C GLY A 63 -6.87 12.41 -0.44
N GLU A 64 -7.91 13.23 -0.65
CA GLU A 64 -9.31 12.77 -0.72
C GLU A 64 -9.57 11.75 -1.84
N ARG A 65 -8.86 11.89 -2.96
CA ARG A 65 -9.00 11.02 -4.14
C ARG A 65 -8.13 9.76 -4.06
N SER A 66 -7.25 9.67 -3.09
CA SER A 66 -6.28 8.57 -3.01
C SER A 66 -6.96 7.25 -2.66
N LEU A 67 -6.54 6.19 -3.33
CA LEU A 67 -7.02 4.82 -3.13
C LEU A 67 -6.05 4.07 -2.24
N MET A 68 -6.49 3.71 -1.03
CA MET A 68 -5.73 2.85 -0.14
C MET A 68 -5.90 1.38 -0.53
N ASN A 69 -4.82 0.60 -0.50
CA ASN A 69 -4.83 -0.83 -0.70
C ASN A 69 -4.24 -1.56 0.50
N VAL A 70 -4.83 -2.71 0.82
CA VAL A 70 -4.30 -3.69 1.76
C VAL A 70 -4.40 -5.06 1.09
N ILE A 71 -3.27 -5.72 0.88
CA ILE A 71 -3.17 -6.94 0.07
C ILE A 71 -2.31 -7.95 0.81
N HIS A 72 -2.84 -9.15 1.07
CA HIS A 72 -2.02 -10.28 1.48
C HIS A 72 -1.34 -10.86 0.23
N ARG A 73 -0.03 -10.61 0.11
CA ARG A 73 0.83 -11.17 -0.93
C ARG A 73 1.35 -12.53 -0.44
N ARG A 74 1.22 -13.58 -1.26
CA ARG A 74 1.65 -14.95 -0.93
C ARG A 74 3.02 -15.31 -1.52
N GLY A 75 3.82 -14.30 -1.86
CA GLY A 75 5.09 -14.40 -2.60
C GLY A 75 4.93 -13.87 -4.04
N HIS A 76 5.58 -12.76 -4.35
CA HIS A 76 5.64 -12.21 -5.71
C HIS A 76 6.87 -11.31 -5.85
N ILE A 77 7.52 -11.34 -7.00
CA ILE A 77 8.66 -10.46 -7.31
C ILE A 77 8.26 -9.00 -7.00
N PRO A 78 9.06 -8.25 -6.24
CA PRO A 78 10.44 -8.54 -5.84
C PRO A 78 10.63 -9.23 -4.48
N LEU A 79 9.55 -9.55 -3.75
CA LEU A 79 9.62 -10.10 -2.40
C LEU A 79 9.10 -11.54 -2.41
N ASP A 80 10.05 -12.49 -2.34
CA ASP A 80 9.79 -13.92 -2.36
C ASP A 80 9.09 -14.44 -1.10
N GLU A 81 8.95 -13.60 -0.07
CA GLU A 81 8.27 -13.94 1.18
C GLU A 81 6.82 -13.44 1.21
N PRO A 82 5.87 -14.26 1.70
CA PRO A 82 4.53 -13.80 2.01
C PRO A 82 4.54 -12.61 2.97
N HIS A 83 3.73 -11.60 2.67
CA HIS A 83 3.65 -10.36 3.44
C HIS A 83 2.28 -9.69 3.26
N LEU A 84 2.00 -8.71 4.11
CA LEU A 84 0.90 -7.79 3.91
C LEU A 84 1.44 -6.51 3.27
N GLU A 85 1.03 -6.23 2.04
CA GLU A 85 1.28 -4.97 1.36
C GLU A 85 0.20 -3.96 1.76
N VAL A 86 0.63 -2.81 2.27
CA VAL A 86 -0.23 -1.71 2.67
C VAL A 86 0.25 -0.45 1.96
N GLY A 87 -0.66 0.33 1.40
CA GLY A 87 -0.23 1.47 0.62
C GLY A 87 -1.35 2.31 0.07
N PHE A 88 -1.00 3.29 -0.74
CA PHE A 88 -1.99 4.05 -1.49
C PHE A 88 -1.48 4.44 -2.88
N ARG A 89 -2.44 4.78 -3.74
CA ARG A 89 -2.24 5.48 -5.00
C ARG A 89 -2.86 6.87 -4.90
N SER A 90 -2.13 7.93 -5.22
CA SER A 90 -2.60 9.30 -4.98
C SER A 90 -3.77 9.69 -5.87
N MET A 91 -3.85 9.12 -7.09
CA MET A 91 -4.82 9.48 -8.14
C MET A 91 -4.69 10.96 -8.56
N GLU A 92 -3.49 11.50 -8.46
CA GLU A 92 -3.15 12.85 -8.89
C GLU A 92 -2.79 12.87 -10.39
N MET A 93 -2.99 14.02 -11.02
CA MET A 93 -2.61 14.29 -12.41
C MET A 93 -1.83 15.61 -12.43
N PRO A 94 -0.76 15.75 -13.23
CA PRO A 94 -0.27 14.77 -14.22
C PRO A 94 0.60 13.64 -13.64
N VAL A 95 1.05 13.77 -12.39
CA VAL A 95 1.90 12.78 -11.71
C VAL A 95 1.08 12.02 -10.68
N ASP A 96 1.14 10.70 -10.74
CA ASP A 96 0.47 9.80 -9.82
C ASP A 96 1.50 9.14 -8.90
N TYR A 97 1.23 9.14 -7.59
CA TYR A 97 2.18 8.70 -6.58
C TYR A 97 1.72 7.42 -5.92
N PHE A 98 2.67 6.57 -5.54
CA PHE A 98 2.42 5.26 -4.96
C PHE A 98 3.27 5.08 -3.71
N LEU A 99 2.62 4.78 -2.59
CA LEU A 99 3.28 4.34 -1.38
C LEU A 99 3.12 2.83 -1.24
N TRP A 100 4.22 2.15 -0.97
CA TRP A 100 4.27 0.70 -0.75
C TRP A 100 4.90 0.43 0.61
N ILE A 101 4.19 -0.28 1.49
CA ILE A 101 4.65 -0.66 2.82
C ILE A 101 4.53 -2.18 2.95
N VAL A 102 5.64 -2.83 3.32
CA VAL A 102 5.73 -4.27 3.51
C VAL A 102 5.63 -4.59 4.99
N VAL A 103 4.52 -5.18 5.40
CA VAL A 103 4.29 -5.62 6.78
C VAL A 103 4.50 -7.13 6.87
N PRO A 104 5.44 -7.61 7.71
CA PRO A 104 5.62 -9.04 7.99
C PRO A 104 4.33 -9.72 8.47
N LEU A 105 4.13 -10.99 8.10
CA LEU A 105 2.87 -11.69 8.39
C LEU A 105 2.61 -11.91 9.89
N ASP A 106 3.64 -12.04 10.71
CA ASP A 106 3.53 -12.13 12.17
C ASP A 106 2.98 -10.84 12.81
N ARG A 107 2.99 -9.72 12.08
CA ARG A 107 2.41 -8.42 12.46
C ARG A 107 1.16 -8.05 11.68
N ALA A 108 0.76 -8.82 10.66
CA ALA A 108 -0.30 -8.46 9.72
C ALA A 108 -1.67 -8.25 10.37
N ASP A 109 -1.98 -9.00 11.44
CA ASP A 109 -3.24 -8.87 12.19
C ASP A 109 -3.42 -7.49 12.83
N GLU A 110 -2.36 -6.73 13.06
CA GLU A 110 -2.45 -5.35 13.55
C GLU A 110 -3.03 -4.37 12.52
N ILE A 111 -3.06 -4.77 11.24
CA ILE A 111 -3.59 -3.97 10.13
C ILE A 111 -4.90 -4.56 9.62
N ARG A 112 -4.94 -5.86 9.33
CA ARG A 112 -6.09 -6.47 8.63
C ARG A 112 -7.30 -6.73 9.54
N LYS A 113 -7.13 -6.65 10.87
CA LYS A 113 -8.22 -6.91 11.81
C LYS A 113 -9.37 -5.92 11.59
N GLY A 114 -10.53 -6.43 11.19
CA GLY A 114 -11.72 -5.63 10.91
C GLY A 114 -11.87 -5.20 9.45
N LEU A 115 -10.95 -5.60 8.56
CA LEU A 115 -11.13 -5.45 7.12
C LEU A 115 -11.82 -6.70 6.54
N GLU A 116 -12.75 -6.49 5.62
CA GLU A 116 -13.42 -7.56 4.88
C GLU A 116 -12.56 -7.97 3.67
N GLU A 117 -12.53 -9.25 3.30
CA GLU A 117 -11.89 -9.70 2.06
C GLU A 117 -12.78 -9.33 0.86
N LYS A 118 -12.17 -8.84 -0.23
CA LYS A 118 -12.86 -8.62 -1.50
C LYS A 118 -13.13 -9.98 -2.16
N ASN A 119 -14.40 -10.26 -2.44
CA ASN A 119 -14.83 -11.43 -3.22
C ASN A 119 -14.46 -11.31 -4.70
#